data_AF-A0A5B0SQB3-F1
#
_entry.id   AF-A0A5B0SQB3-F1
#
_cell.length_a   1.000
_cell.length_b   1.000
_cell.length_c   1.000
_cell.angle_alpha   90.00
_cell.angle_beta   90.00
_cell.angle_gamma   90.00
#
_symmetry.space_group_name_H-M   'P 1'
#
loop_
_entity.id
_entity.type
_entity.pdbx_description
1 polymer ?
#
loop_
_entity_poly.entity_id
_entity_poly.type
_entity_poly.pdbx_seq_one_letter_code
_entity_poly.pdbx_strand_id
1 'polypeptide(L)'
;APRIRDLGDTKLYIPKGDAAYDALKPMIGGTLNIKHVRAHWDEILRLATSIKQGTVTASLMLRKLGSYPRQNGLAVALRELGRIERTLFILDWLQSVELRRRVHAGLN
;
A
#
# COMPACT_ATOMS: atom_id res chain seq x y z
N ALA A 1 1.47 15.02 -6.13
CA ALA A 1 1.42 14.42 -4.78
C ALA A 1 0.02 13.83 -4.55
N PRO A 2 -0.13 12.65 -3.92
CA PRO A 2 -1.44 12.04 -3.69
C PRO A 2 -2.29 12.97 -2.81
N ARG A 3 -3.51 13.28 -3.23
CA ARG A 3 -4.46 14.07 -2.42
C ARG A 3 -5.15 13.11 -1.44
N ILE A 4 -4.75 13.17 -0.17
CA ILE A 4 -5.35 12.39 0.90
C ILE A 4 -6.63 13.10 1.29
N ARG A 5 -7.70 12.81 0.56
CA ARG A 5 -9.05 13.17 0.93
C ARG A 5 -9.49 12.14 1.97
N ASP A 6 -9.85 12.64 3.16
CA ASP A 6 -10.41 11.91 4.31
C ASP A 6 -9.45 11.01 5.10
N LEU A 7 -8.65 11.67 5.94
CA LEU A 7 -7.79 11.03 6.95
C LEU A 7 -8.56 10.13 7.93
N GLY A 8 -9.87 10.37 8.14
CA GLY A 8 -10.74 9.53 8.99
C GLY A 8 -10.97 8.11 8.47
N ASP A 9 -10.80 7.88 7.16
CA ASP A 9 -10.96 6.57 6.53
C ASP A 9 -9.64 5.81 6.37
N THR A 10 -8.55 6.37 6.91
CA THR A 10 -7.21 5.85 6.69
C THR A 10 -6.97 4.57 7.50
N LYS A 11 -6.74 3.45 6.81
CA LYS A 11 -6.50 2.14 7.42
C LYS A 11 -5.02 1.76 7.43
N LEU A 12 -4.49 1.47 8.61
CA LEU A 12 -3.19 0.84 8.85
C LEU A 12 -3.32 -0.69 8.70
N TYR A 13 -2.30 -1.32 8.14
CA TYR A 13 -2.21 -2.77 8.03
C TYR A 13 -0.98 -3.27 8.79
N ILE A 14 -1.20 -4.22 9.70
CA ILE A 14 -0.14 -4.74 10.57
C ILE A 14 0.31 -6.14 10.14
N PRO A 15 1.55 -6.56 10.43
CA PRO A 15 1.93 -7.96 10.31
C PRO A 15 0.99 -8.84 11.15
N LYS A 16 0.74 -10.07 10.68
CA LYS A 16 -0.01 -11.05 11.47
C LYS A 16 0.81 -11.43 12.72
N GLY A 17 0.24 -11.26 13.90
CA GLY A 17 0.87 -11.57 15.19
C GLY A 17 0.04 -11.06 16.38
N ASP A 18 0.56 -11.23 17.58
CA ASP A 18 -0.16 -10.96 18.84
C ASP A 18 0.12 -9.55 19.42
N ALA A 19 0.76 -8.68 18.65
CA ALA A 19 1.06 -7.33 19.09
C ALA A 19 -0.24 -6.52 19.29
N ALA A 20 -0.48 -6.09 20.53
CA ALA A 20 -1.59 -5.23 20.88
C ALA A 20 -1.21 -3.76 20.63
N TYR A 21 -1.89 -3.13 19.67
CA TYR A 21 -1.73 -1.71 19.37
C TYR A 21 -2.98 -0.93 19.80
N ASP A 22 -3.23 -0.85 21.11
CA ASP A 22 -4.49 -0.33 21.67
C ASP A 22 -4.80 1.10 21.20
N ALA A 23 -3.80 1.98 21.18
CA ALA A 23 -3.95 3.36 20.72
C ALA A 23 -4.24 3.49 19.22
N LEU A 24 -3.85 2.50 18.41
CA LEU A 24 -4.03 2.51 16.95
C LEU A 24 -5.21 1.64 16.49
N LYS A 25 -5.86 0.92 17.41
CA LYS A 25 -6.96 0.00 17.14
C LYS A 25 -8.06 0.58 16.23
N PRO A 26 -8.50 1.85 16.37
CA PRO A 26 -9.50 2.44 15.47
C PRO A 26 -9.02 2.58 14.01
N MET A 27 -7.71 2.69 13.81
CA MET A 27 -7.06 2.87 12.51
C MET A 27 -6.67 1.55 11.85
N ILE A 28 -6.64 0.42 12.59
CA ILE A 28 -6.27 -0.88 12.03
C ILE A 28 -7.39 -1.39 11.12
N GLY A 29 -7.07 -1.60 9.84
CA GLY A 29 -8.00 -2.15 8.84
C GLY A 29 -7.78 -3.63 8.52
N GLY A 30 -6.74 -4.25 9.07
CA GLY A 30 -6.48 -5.68 8.90
C GLY A 30 -5.00 -6.04 8.96
N THR A 31 -4.70 -7.27 8.57
CA THR A 31 -3.35 -7.83 8.58
C THR A 31 -2.75 -7.96 7.19
N LEU A 32 -1.43 -7.85 7.11
CA LEU A 32 -0.63 -8.09 5.91
C LEU A 32 -0.37 -9.58 5.70
N ASN A 33 -0.50 -10.04 4.46
CA ASN A 33 -0.06 -11.38 4.05
C ASN A 33 1.36 -11.34 3.49
N ILE A 34 2.34 -11.17 4.39
CA ILE A 34 3.77 -11.09 4.05
C ILE A 34 4.25 -12.37 3.34
N LYS A 35 3.70 -13.53 3.71
CA LYS A 35 4.04 -14.82 3.07
C LYS A 35 3.71 -14.80 1.58
N HIS A 36 2.56 -14.23 1.22
CA HIS A 36 2.15 -14.12 -0.18
C HIS A 36 3.02 -13.14 -0.98
N VAL A 37 3.44 -12.03 -0.36
CA VAL A 37 4.41 -11.11 -0.99
C VAL A 37 5.73 -11.84 -1.29
N ARG A 38 6.25 -12.59 -0.32
CA ARG A 38 7.48 -13.38 -0.49
C ARG A 38 7.35 -14.45 -1.58
N ALA A 39 6.21 -15.15 -1.63
CA ALA A 39 5.96 -16.20 -2.61
C ALA A 39 5.95 -15.69 -4.07
N HIS A 40 5.63 -14.40 -4.29
CA HIS A 40 5.57 -13.78 -5.61
C HIS A 40 6.65 -12.70 -5.82
N TRP A 41 7.69 -12.68 -4.99
CA TRP A 41 8.70 -11.62 -5.00
C TRP A 41 9.40 -11.47 -6.35
N ASP A 42 9.82 -12.59 -6.93
CA ASP A 42 10.50 -12.60 -8.24
C ASP A 42 9.60 -12.07 -9.36
N GLU A 43 8.30 -12.36 -9.30
CA GLU A 43 7.34 -11.85 -10.29
C GLU A 43 7.13 -10.34 -10.15
N ILE A 44 7.12 -9.82 -8.93
CA ILE A 44 7.07 -8.38 -8.66
C ILE A 44 8.32 -7.71 -9.25
N LEU A 45 9.51 -8.25 -8.98
CA LEU A 45 10.77 -7.71 -9.50
C LEU A 45 10.83 -7.76 -11.02
N ARG A 46 10.40 -8.87 -11.63
CA ARG A 46 10.32 -9.01 -13.09
C ARG A 46 9.39 -7.97 -13.68
N LEU A 47 8.20 -7.79 -13.10
CA LEU A 47 7.24 -6.78 -13.53
C LEU A 47 7.84 -5.37 -13.47
N ALA A 48 8.42 -5.00 -12.32
CA ALA A 48 9.04 -3.69 -12.14
C ALA A 48 10.16 -3.44 -13.14
N THR A 49 10.98 -4.46 -13.40
CA THR A 49 12.08 -4.40 -14.37
C THR A 49 11.56 -4.24 -15.79
N SER A 50 10.57 -5.03 -16.21
CA SER A 50 9.97 -4.91 -17.54
C SER A 50 9.32 -3.54 -17.78
N ILE A 51 8.71 -2.95 -16.74
CA ILE A 51 8.19 -1.58 -16.82
C ILE A 51 9.34 -0.58 -16.96
N LYS A 52 10.37 -0.69 -16.12
CA LYS A 52 11.54 0.21 -16.12
C LYS A 52 12.30 0.16 -17.44
N GLN A 53 12.39 -1.01 -18.07
CA GLN A 53 13.04 -1.22 -19.37
C GLN A 53 12.14 -0.85 -20.56
N GLY A 54 10.87 -0.49 -20.33
CA GLY A 54 9.93 -0.14 -21.39
C GLY A 54 9.42 -1.33 -22.21
N THR A 55 9.73 -2.58 -21.81
CA THR A 55 9.24 -3.80 -22.46
C THR A 55 7.72 -3.96 -22.33
N VAL A 56 7.15 -3.48 -21.22
CA VAL A 56 5.70 -3.41 -20.99
C VAL A 56 5.33 -2.06 -20.38
N THR A 57 4.15 -1.53 -20.70
CA THR A 57 3.65 -0.32 -20.06
C THR A 57 2.91 -0.64 -18.76
N ALA A 58 2.99 0.25 -17.77
CA ALA A 58 2.24 0.11 -16.52
C ALA A 58 0.72 0.03 -16.77
N SER A 59 0.19 0.81 -17.71
CA SER A 59 -1.24 0.80 -18.07
C SER A 59 -1.71 -0.54 -18.64
N LEU A 60 -0.88 -1.19 -19.47
CA LEU A 60 -1.16 -2.52 -19.98
C LEU A 60 -1.19 -3.56 -18.86
N MET A 61 -0.22 -3.49 -17.94
CA MET A 61 -0.14 -4.40 -16.80
C MET A 61 -1.32 -4.22 -15.85
N LEU A 62 -1.74 -2.99 -15.56
CA LEU A 62 -2.93 -2.71 -14.76
C LEU A 62 -4.19 -3.30 -15.39
N ARG A 63 -4.36 -3.16 -16.72
CA ARG A 63 -5.49 -3.77 -17.43
C ARG A 63 -5.48 -5.30 -17.28
N LYS A 64 -4.33 -5.94 -17.47
CA LYS A 64 -4.17 -7.40 -17.36
C LYS A 64 -4.40 -7.93 -15.94
N LEU A 65 -3.86 -7.26 -14.93
CA LEU A 65 -4.02 -7.64 -13.52
C LEU A 65 -5.45 -7.36 -13.04
N GLY A 66 -6.10 -6.33 -13.58
CA GLY A 66 -7.46 -5.91 -13.24
C GLY A 66 -8.56 -6.83 -13.78
N SER A 67 -8.28 -7.66 -14.80
CA SER A 67 -9.26 -8.61 -15.35
C SER A 67 -9.66 -9.69 -14.35
N TYR A 68 -8.73 -10.19 -13.52
CA TYR A 68 -9.00 -11.25 -12.54
C TYR A 68 -8.19 -11.07 -11.23
N PRO A 69 -8.43 -9.99 -10.47
CA PRO A 69 -7.52 -9.53 -9.42
C PRO A 69 -7.53 -10.40 -8.14
N ARG A 70 -8.49 -11.33 -7.99
CA ARG A 70 -8.55 -12.30 -6.88
C ARG A 70 -8.00 -13.67 -7.25
N GLN A 71 -7.88 -13.96 -8.55
CA GLN A 71 -7.34 -15.23 -9.06
C GLN A 71 -5.89 -15.09 -9.50
N ASN A 72 -5.39 -13.86 -9.61
CA ASN A 72 -4.01 -13.56 -9.97
C ASN A 72 -3.14 -13.37 -8.71
N GLY A 73 -2.25 -14.33 -8.44
CA GLY A 73 -1.35 -14.30 -7.28
C GLY A 73 -0.46 -13.05 -7.24
N LEU A 74 0.06 -12.60 -8.39
CA LEU A 74 0.83 -11.36 -8.52
C LEU A 74 -0.02 -10.12 -8.21
N ALA A 75 -1.28 -10.06 -8.66
CA ALA A 75 -2.17 -8.95 -8.34
C ALA A 75 -2.46 -8.86 -6.84
N VAL A 76 -2.62 -10.01 -6.17
CA VAL A 76 -2.78 -10.06 -4.71
C VAL A 76 -1.50 -9.61 -4.02
N ALA A 77 -0.32 -10.06 -4.47
CA ALA A 77 0.96 -9.67 -3.89
C ALA A 77 1.24 -8.15 -4.03
N LEU A 78 0.94 -7.56 -5.19
CA LEU A 78 1.05 -6.12 -5.41
C LEU A 78 0.07 -5.31 -4.54
N ARG A 79 -1.12 -5.87 -4.26
CA ARG A 79 -2.08 -5.24 -3.33
C ARG A 79 -1.54 -5.23 -1.91
N GLU A 80 -0.95 -6.32 -1.45
CA GLU A 80 -0.29 -6.39 -0.14
C GLU A 80 0.89 -5.40 -0.06
N LEU A 81 1.70 -5.31 -1.12
CA LEU A 81 2.79 -4.31 -1.18
C LEU A 81 2.25 -2.88 -1.09
N GLY A 82 1.17 -2.56 -1.81
CA GLY A 82 0.52 -1.25 -1.71
C GLY A 82 -0.05 -0.94 -0.32
N ARG A 83 -0.47 -1.95 0.45
CA ARG A 83 -0.89 -1.79 1.86
C ARG A 83 0.29 -1.45 2.76
N ILE A 84 1.46 -2.04 2.53
CA ILE A 84 2.71 -1.73 3.25
C ILE A 84 3.10 -0.28 3.01
N GLU A 85 3.26 0.11 1.74
CA GLU A 85 3.65 1.49 1.36
C GLU A 85 2.69 2.53 1.94
N ARG A 86 1.37 2.26 1.85
CA ARG A 86 0.37 3.14 2.45
C ARG A 86 0.53 3.23 3.96
N THR A 87 0.70 2.10 4.65
CA THR A 87 0.85 2.08 6.12
C THR A 87 2.08 2.86 6.55
N LEU A 88 3.24 2.65 5.89
CA LEU A 88 4.47 3.39 6.17
C LEU A 88 4.27 4.89 5.96
N PHE A 89 3.69 5.29 4.84
CA PHE A 89 3.38 6.69 4.55
C PHE A 89 2.51 7.33 5.64
N ILE A 90 1.48 6.61 6.13
CA ILE A 90 0.59 7.13 7.19
C ILE A 90 1.34 7.25 8.51
N LEU A 91 2.21 6.29 8.85
CA LEU A 91 3.01 6.34 10.06
C LEU A 91 3.99 7.52 10.02
N ASP A 92 4.65 7.75 8.88
CA ASP A 92 5.52 8.92 8.66
C ASP A 92 4.71 10.22 8.81
N TRP A 93 3.49 10.25 8.25
CA TRP A 93 2.59 11.39 8.39
C TRP A 93 2.15 11.63 9.83
N LEU A 94 1.82 10.59 10.60
CA LEU A 94 1.43 10.70 12.01
C LEU A 94 2.58 11.20 12.89
N GLN A 95 3.82 10.79 12.58
CA GLN A 95 5.00 11.21 13.34
C GLN A 95 5.44 12.65 13.01
N SER A 96 5.09 13.17 11.84
CA SER A 96 5.44 14.55 11.45
C SER A 96 4.39 15.58 11.89
N VAL A 97 4.76 16.46 12.83
CA VAL A 97 3.97 17.67 13.17
C VAL A 97 3.90 18.64 11.98
N GLU A 98 4.95 18.69 11.17
CA GLU A 98 5.10 19.60 10.03
C GLU A 98 4.20 19.21 8.85
N LEU A 99 4.01 17.91 8.62
CA LEU A 99 3.08 17.39 7.60
C LEU A 99 1.61 17.59 8.01
N ARG A 100 1.30 17.48 9.31
CA ARG A 100 -0.02 17.85 9.87
C ARG A 100 -0.35 19.33 9.68
N ARG A 101 0.62 20.22 9.88
CA ARG A 101 0.47 21.67 9.62
C ARG A 101 0.29 22.00 8.14
N ARG A 102 1.05 21.36 7.23
CA ARG A 102 0.91 21.57 5.77
C ARG A 102 -0.44 21.13 5.21
N VAL A 103 -0.99 20.02 5.69
CA VAL A 103 -2.32 19.54 5.25
C VAL A 103 -3.44 20.45 5.75
N HIS A 104 -3.32 21.03 6.96
CA HIS A 104 -4.28 22.03 7.44
C HIS A 104 -4.15 23.40 6.76
N ALA A 105 -2.94 23.83 6.37
CA ALA A 105 -2.73 25.11 5.69
C ALA A 105 -3.23 25.13 4.24
N GLY A 106 -3.31 23.97 3.57
CA GLY A 106 -3.85 23.86 2.20
C GLY A 106 -5.37 23.81 2.10
N LEU A 107 -6.08 24.02 3.22
CA LEU A 107 -7.55 24.07 3.31
C LEU A 107 -8.09 25.48 3.60
N ASN A 108 -7.22 26.49 3.65
CA ASN A 108 -7.58 27.91 3.76
C ASN A 108 -7.26 28.65 2.46
#